data_AF-A0A0K1EJ78-F1
#
_entry.id   AF-A0A0K1EJ78-F1
#
_cell.length_a   1.000
_cell.length_b   1.000
_cell.length_c   1.000
_cell.angle_alpha   90.00
_cell.angle_beta   90.00
_cell.angle_gamma   90.00
#
_symmetry.space_group_name_H-M   'P 1'
#
loop_
_entity.id
_entity.type
_entity.pdbx_description
1 polymer ?
#
loop_
_entity_poly.entity_id
_entity_poly.type
_entity_poly.pdbx_seq_one_letter_code
_entity_poly.pdbx_strand_id
1 'polypeptide(L)'
;MTSERKKSASTPYRTPPATSVGVRRFQYGPFPIRPGLLAFALSTILLGVVMSAGAFDRTRIVCTPHERCLVAPEVGSKDHSFPTDALEEVRVDVKRTSKGESRGNLVLRVTGVGEIVMSSTGVQEANTAADRLRTYLGAGQRADVKLGGSWGLLAAGVAMLGAGLASAFPLLRGFGSFRIDLLQDGSGLLVRRRLLGLPLSSRRIPLEGITDVVVEGGAIDYLFRRRYEVPIAAGRVVLVHEDSEDRPLTAHLVPGTVVHQRAADALRVMLGFEDEPDPRLAALPWITTPPSRRFQYAFIGASCGAILGTVAAAAASASLRNAGPEAWSPWLTGTGILLGAAAGVALVLYATRPRPPA
;
A
#
# COMPACT_ATOMS: atom_id res chain seq x y z
N MET A 1 4.11 36.32 -10.07
CA MET A 1 4.20 37.13 -8.84
C MET A 1 5.59 36.95 -8.26
N THR A 2 6.52 37.80 -8.68
CA THR A 2 7.87 37.91 -8.11
C THR A 2 7.76 38.73 -6.83
N SER A 3 7.80 38.06 -5.69
CA SER A 3 7.88 38.70 -4.38
C SER A 3 9.21 39.46 -4.29
N GLU A 4 9.16 40.79 -4.18
CA GLU A 4 10.34 41.61 -3.87
C GLU A 4 10.85 41.24 -2.49
N ARG A 5 11.93 40.44 -2.48
CA ARG A 5 12.62 39.99 -1.28
C ARG A 5 13.40 41.18 -0.71
N LYS A 6 12.85 41.86 0.30
CA LYS A 6 13.64 42.80 1.14
C LYS A 6 14.83 42.03 1.71
N LYS A 7 16.04 42.35 1.24
CA LYS A 7 17.30 41.89 1.83
C LYS A 7 17.41 42.48 3.23
N SER A 8 16.89 41.77 4.23
CA SER A 8 17.24 42.02 5.62
C SER A 8 18.73 41.75 5.76
N ALA A 9 19.47 42.65 6.41
CA ALA A 9 20.90 42.45 6.66
C ALA A 9 21.05 41.21 7.57
N SER A 10 21.41 40.07 6.97
CA SER A 10 21.57 38.81 7.67
C SER A 10 22.86 38.85 8.49
N THR A 11 22.73 38.80 9.81
CA THR A 11 23.87 38.56 10.70
C THR A 11 24.42 37.16 10.39
N PRO A 12 25.70 37.00 10.04
CA PRO A 12 26.27 35.69 9.76
C PRO A 12 26.16 34.78 10.98
N TYR A 13 25.98 33.48 10.75
CA TYR A 13 25.93 32.47 11.81
C TYR A 13 27.15 32.61 12.72
N ARG A 14 26.90 32.91 13.99
CA ARG A 14 27.94 32.95 15.01
C ARG A 14 27.92 31.60 15.71
N THR A 15 29.02 30.86 15.64
CA THR A 15 29.15 29.58 16.35
C THR A 15 28.74 29.79 17.82
N PRO A 16 27.72 29.10 18.32
CA PRO A 16 27.23 29.33 19.67
C PRO A 16 28.35 29.00 20.67
N PRO A 17 28.50 29.78 21.76
CA PRO A 17 29.47 29.47 22.80
C PRO A 17 29.19 28.07 23.36
N ALA A 18 30.27 27.31 23.65
CA ALA A 18 30.24 25.90 24.03
C ALA A 18 29.51 25.56 25.35
N THR A 19 28.79 26.51 25.94
CA THR A 19 28.21 26.43 27.29
C THR A 19 26.72 26.10 27.26
N SER A 20 26.44 24.79 27.15
CA SER A 20 25.37 24.00 27.79
C SER A 20 25.02 22.83 26.86
N VAL A 21 25.79 21.76 27.03
CA VAL A 21 25.85 20.55 26.19
C VAL A 21 24.61 19.67 26.44
N GLY A 22 23.44 20.18 26.08
CA GLY A 22 22.28 19.35 25.78
C GLY A 22 22.27 19.09 24.28
N VAL A 23 22.12 17.85 23.85
CA VAL A 23 21.88 17.54 22.43
C VAL A 23 20.60 18.27 22.00
N ARG A 24 20.75 19.40 21.30
CA ARG A 24 19.62 20.15 20.74
C ARG A 24 19.00 19.29 19.65
N ARG A 25 17.81 18.80 19.93
CA ARG A 25 17.06 17.89 19.07
C ARG A 25 15.67 18.44 18.88
N PHE A 26 15.19 18.41 17.64
CA PHE A 26 13.78 18.61 17.37
C PHE A 26 13.23 17.57 16.40
N GLN A 27 11.92 17.40 16.44
CA GLN A 27 11.18 16.49 15.58
C GLN A 27 10.36 17.29 14.56
N TYR A 28 10.50 16.92 13.30
CA TYR A 28 9.87 17.53 12.14
C TYR A 28 8.86 16.52 11.54
N GLY A 29 7.57 16.84 11.64
CA GLY A 29 6.47 15.92 11.37
C GLY A 29 5.88 15.31 12.66
N PRO A 30 4.89 14.40 12.57
CA PRO A 30 4.38 13.77 11.35
C PRO A 30 3.63 14.72 10.43
N PHE A 31 3.63 14.43 9.13
CA PHE A 31 3.00 15.26 8.13
C PHE A 31 1.50 14.94 7.98
N PRO A 32 0.68 15.91 7.57
CA PRO A 32 -0.73 15.65 7.27
C PRO A 32 -0.84 14.59 6.17
N ILE A 33 -1.71 13.60 6.41
CA ILE A 33 -2.08 12.59 5.40
C ILE A 33 -3.56 12.82 5.07
N ARG A 34 -3.95 12.54 3.83
CA ARG A 34 -5.36 12.49 3.46
C ARG A 34 -5.88 11.08 3.75
N PRO A 35 -6.66 10.85 4.83
CA PRO A 35 -7.13 9.52 5.18
C PRO A 35 -8.00 8.91 4.07
N GLY A 36 -8.73 9.73 3.32
CA GLY A 36 -9.50 9.29 2.15
C GLY A 36 -8.63 8.69 1.04
N LEU A 37 -7.47 9.30 0.75
CA LEU A 37 -6.53 8.75 -0.25
C LEU A 37 -5.88 7.46 0.26
N LEU A 38 -5.59 7.36 1.56
CA LEU A 38 -5.07 6.14 2.16
C LEU A 38 -6.10 5.00 2.09
N ALA A 39 -7.34 5.27 2.47
CA ALA A 39 -8.43 4.32 2.36
C ALA A 39 -8.62 3.88 0.91
N PHE A 40 -8.61 4.81 -0.05
CA PHE A 40 -8.70 4.49 -1.47
C PHE A 40 -7.54 3.60 -1.94
N ALA A 41 -6.29 3.93 -1.59
CA ALA A 41 -5.13 3.15 -1.96
C ALA A 41 -5.21 1.72 -1.38
N LEU A 42 -5.53 1.59 -0.10
CA LEU A 42 -5.69 0.29 0.57
C LEU A 42 -6.82 -0.53 -0.03
N SER A 43 -7.99 0.07 -0.30
CA SER A 43 -9.12 -0.62 -0.94
C SER A 43 -8.77 -1.08 -2.35
N THR A 44 -8.02 -0.28 -3.11
CA THR A 44 -7.61 -0.63 -4.48
C THR A 44 -6.58 -1.75 -4.48
N ILE A 45 -5.62 -1.73 -3.56
CA ILE A 45 -4.68 -2.85 -3.35
C ILE A 45 -5.47 -4.11 -2.97
N LEU A 46 -6.37 -4.01 -1.98
CA LEU A 46 -7.16 -5.13 -1.51
C LEU A 46 -8.00 -5.74 -2.64
N LEU A 47 -8.72 -4.92 -3.40
CA LEU A 47 -9.51 -5.38 -4.54
C LEU A 47 -8.61 -6.03 -5.60
N GLY A 48 -7.44 -5.45 -5.87
CA GLY A 48 -6.45 -6.04 -6.77
C GLY A 48 -5.96 -7.43 -6.31
N VAL A 49 -5.74 -7.61 -5.01
CA VAL A 49 -5.41 -8.91 -4.42
C VAL A 49 -6.55 -9.91 -4.59
N VAL A 50 -7.78 -9.53 -4.24
CA VAL A 50 -8.96 -10.41 -4.36
C VAL A 50 -9.20 -10.82 -5.82
N MET A 51 -9.10 -9.89 -6.76
CA MET A 51 -9.26 -10.19 -8.18
C MET A 51 -8.15 -11.09 -8.71
N SER A 52 -6.90 -10.85 -8.30
CA SER A 52 -5.77 -11.70 -8.68
C SER A 52 -5.94 -13.12 -8.12
N ALA A 53 -6.35 -13.26 -6.86
CA ALA A 53 -6.63 -14.55 -6.24
C ALA A 53 -7.74 -15.31 -6.99
N GLY A 54 -8.86 -14.64 -7.31
CA GLY A 54 -9.93 -15.23 -8.12
C GLY A 54 -9.51 -15.58 -9.55
N ALA A 55 -8.49 -14.92 -10.09
CA ALA A 55 -7.93 -15.26 -11.40
C ALA A 55 -6.97 -16.47 -11.36
N PHE A 56 -6.47 -16.83 -10.17
CA PHE A 56 -5.70 -18.05 -9.95
C PHE A 56 -6.56 -19.25 -9.57
N ASP A 57 -7.84 -19.07 -9.30
CA ASP A 57 -8.75 -20.19 -9.04
C ASP A 57 -8.92 -21.00 -10.33
N ARG A 58 -8.19 -22.13 -10.42
CA ARG A 58 -8.27 -23.07 -11.53
C ARG A 58 -9.04 -24.28 -11.05
N THR A 59 -9.96 -24.74 -11.89
CA THR A 59 -10.61 -26.03 -11.68
C THR A 59 -9.84 -27.09 -12.45
N ARG A 60 -9.37 -28.12 -11.75
CA ARG A 60 -8.74 -29.29 -12.38
C ARG A 60 -9.72 -30.45 -12.38
N ILE A 61 -9.88 -31.06 -13.54
CA ILE A 61 -10.72 -32.24 -13.73
C ILE A 61 -9.79 -33.38 -14.09
N VAL A 62 -9.74 -34.40 -13.25
CA VAL A 62 -8.98 -35.62 -13.51
C VAL A 62 -9.96 -36.77 -13.59
N CYS A 63 -10.18 -37.31 -14.78
CA CYS A 63 -10.97 -38.52 -14.98
C CYS A 63 -10.06 -39.67 -15.34
N THR A 64 -10.05 -40.72 -14.50
CA THR A 64 -9.45 -42.01 -14.84
C THR A 64 -10.51 -42.94 -15.43
N PRO A 65 -10.23 -43.64 -16.55
CA PRO A 65 -11.19 -44.55 -17.17
C PRO A 65 -11.64 -45.65 -16.20
N HIS A 66 -12.93 -45.97 -16.18
CA HIS A 66 -13.53 -47.01 -15.33
C HIS A 66 -13.33 -46.85 -13.81
N GLU A 67 -12.85 -45.69 -13.36
CA GLU A 67 -12.63 -45.40 -11.96
C GLU A 67 -13.49 -44.22 -11.53
N ARG A 68 -12.89 -43.03 -11.36
CA ARG A 68 -13.56 -41.84 -10.87
C ARG A 68 -13.08 -40.61 -11.61
N CYS A 69 -14.00 -39.67 -11.79
CA CYS A 69 -13.69 -38.29 -12.09
C CYS A 69 -13.57 -37.52 -10.77
N LEU A 70 -12.45 -36.84 -10.59
CA LEU A 70 -12.20 -35.89 -9.51
C LEU A 70 -12.27 -34.49 -10.10
N VAL A 71 -13.21 -33.70 -9.58
CA VAL A 71 -13.28 -32.26 -9.79
C VAL A 71 -12.68 -31.61 -8.55
N ALA A 72 -11.42 -31.20 -8.67
CA ALA A 72 -10.66 -30.54 -7.63
C ALA A 72 -10.53 -29.05 -7.97
N PRO A 73 -11.23 -28.16 -7.25
CA PRO A 73 -10.91 -26.74 -7.26
C PRO A 73 -9.53 -26.53 -6.61
N GLU A 74 -8.66 -25.69 -7.19
CA GLU A 74 -7.35 -25.43 -6.59
C GLU A 74 -7.46 -24.76 -5.21
N VAL A 75 -8.59 -24.08 -4.90
CA VAL A 75 -8.77 -23.33 -3.66
C VAL A 75 -10.03 -23.73 -2.90
N GLY A 76 -9.86 -24.57 -1.87
CA GLY A 76 -10.70 -24.58 -0.65
C GLY A 76 -12.14 -25.12 -0.74
N SER A 77 -12.66 -25.48 -1.91
CA SER A 77 -13.93 -26.22 -2.03
C SER A 77 -13.70 -27.73 -1.86
N LYS A 78 -14.75 -28.43 -1.42
CA LYS A 78 -14.71 -29.90 -1.33
C LYS A 78 -14.51 -30.49 -2.72
N ASP A 79 -13.58 -31.43 -2.83
CA ASP A 79 -13.44 -32.23 -4.02
C ASP A 79 -14.74 -32.98 -4.30
N HIS A 80 -15.23 -32.86 -5.53
CA HIS A 80 -16.35 -33.69 -5.99
C HIS A 80 -15.76 -34.88 -6.73
N SER A 81 -15.99 -36.07 -6.19
CA SER A 81 -15.63 -37.32 -6.88
C SER A 81 -16.88 -38.08 -7.28
N PHE A 82 -16.93 -38.57 -8.51
CA PHE A 82 -18.01 -39.40 -9.01
C PHE A 82 -17.47 -40.48 -9.96
N PRO A 83 -18.15 -41.63 -10.07
CA PRO A 83 -17.79 -42.66 -11.05
C PRO A 83 -17.79 -42.10 -12.47
N THR A 84 -16.82 -42.49 -13.31
CA THR A 84 -16.70 -41.96 -14.68
C THR A 84 -17.89 -42.33 -15.55
N ASP A 85 -18.48 -43.50 -15.32
CA ASP A 85 -19.71 -44.00 -15.96
C ASP A 85 -20.97 -43.23 -15.53
N ALA A 86 -20.94 -42.53 -14.39
CA ALA A 86 -22.02 -41.64 -13.98
C ALA A 86 -22.03 -40.30 -14.74
N LEU A 87 -21.02 -40.02 -15.58
CA LEU A 87 -20.99 -38.81 -16.39
C LEU A 87 -21.83 -38.99 -17.66
N GLU A 88 -23.03 -38.39 -17.67
CA GLU A 88 -23.98 -38.51 -18.77
C GLU A 88 -23.62 -37.57 -19.94
N GLU A 89 -23.30 -36.33 -19.62
CA GLU A 89 -23.13 -35.28 -20.61
C GLU A 89 -22.04 -34.28 -20.19
N VAL A 90 -21.21 -33.90 -21.15
CA VAL A 90 -20.30 -32.76 -21.06
C VAL A 90 -20.78 -31.72 -22.06
N ARG A 91 -21.27 -30.57 -21.59
CA ARG A 91 -21.73 -29.48 -22.47
C ARG A 91 -21.20 -28.12 -22.03
N VAL A 92 -21.31 -27.15 -22.92
CA VAL A 92 -20.91 -25.76 -22.65
C VAL A 92 -22.14 -24.88 -22.73
N ASP A 93 -22.50 -24.28 -21.60
CA ASP A 93 -23.58 -23.32 -21.52
C ASP A 93 -23.01 -21.91 -21.72
N VAL A 94 -23.40 -21.26 -22.82
CA VAL A 94 -22.99 -19.88 -23.10
C VAL A 94 -23.94 -18.93 -22.39
N LYS A 95 -23.46 -18.24 -21.35
CA LYS A 95 -24.19 -17.18 -20.67
C LYS A 95 -23.65 -15.82 -21.06
N ARG A 96 -24.55 -14.89 -21.37
CA ARG A 96 -24.20 -13.49 -21.60
C ARG A 96 -24.15 -12.76 -20.26
N THR A 97 -23.02 -12.14 -19.96
CA THR A 97 -22.85 -11.35 -18.74
C THR A 97 -23.64 -10.04 -18.84
N SER A 98 -23.86 -9.37 -17.70
CA SER A 98 -24.47 -8.03 -17.66
C SER A 98 -23.71 -6.97 -18.46
N LYS A 99 -22.45 -7.23 -18.82
CA LYS A 99 -21.61 -6.37 -19.67
C LYS A 99 -21.67 -6.74 -21.16
N GLY A 100 -22.55 -7.66 -21.54
CA GLY A 100 -22.73 -8.10 -22.93
C GLY A 100 -21.69 -9.10 -23.44
N GLU A 101 -20.65 -9.39 -22.66
CA GLU A 101 -19.62 -10.41 -22.96
C GLU A 101 -20.20 -11.82 -22.78
N SER A 102 -20.01 -12.69 -23.77
CA SER A 102 -20.39 -14.10 -23.71
C SER A 102 -19.33 -14.92 -22.99
N ARG A 103 -19.73 -15.70 -21.99
CA ARG A 103 -18.86 -16.65 -21.27
C ARG A 103 -19.40 -18.06 -21.38
N GLY A 104 -18.49 -19.01 -21.56
CA GLY A 104 -18.81 -20.44 -21.56
C GLY A 104 -18.65 -21.01 -20.16
N ASN A 105 -19.69 -21.65 -19.64
CA ASN A 105 -19.62 -22.47 -18.44
C ASN A 105 -19.56 -23.93 -18.88
N LEU A 106 -18.55 -24.67 -18.44
CA LEU A 106 -18.53 -26.11 -18.63
C LEU A 106 -19.52 -26.74 -17.64
N VAL A 107 -20.50 -27.47 -18.15
CA VAL A 107 -21.51 -28.14 -17.34
C VAL A 107 -21.32 -29.64 -17.49
N LEU A 108 -21.10 -30.31 -16.37
CA LEU A 108 -21.04 -31.76 -16.29
C LEU A 108 -22.37 -32.26 -15.72
N ARG A 109 -23.11 -33.04 -16.49
CA ARG A 109 -24.33 -33.69 -16.00
C ARG A 109 -23.97 -35.07 -15.49
N VAL A 110 -24.17 -35.30 -14.20
CA VAL A 110 -23.74 -36.52 -13.51
C VAL A 110 -24.96 -37.21 -12.89
N THR A 111 -25.15 -38.49 -13.19
CA THR A 111 -26.23 -39.32 -12.64
C THR A 111 -26.14 -39.35 -11.11
N GLY A 112 -27.26 -39.06 -10.43
CA GLY A 112 -27.34 -39.07 -8.97
C GLY A 112 -26.77 -37.84 -8.25
N VAL A 113 -25.98 -37.00 -8.93
CA VAL A 113 -25.45 -35.74 -8.37
C VAL A 113 -26.15 -34.52 -8.96
N GLY A 114 -26.53 -34.58 -10.24
CA GLY A 114 -27.12 -33.46 -10.98
C GLY A 114 -26.11 -32.72 -11.86
N GLU A 115 -26.39 -31.45 -12.15
CA GLU A 115 -25.52 -30.61 -12.97
C GLU A 115 -24.45 -29.94 -12.10
N ILE A 116 -23.19 -30.22 -12.42
CA ILE A 116 -22.03 -29.53 -11.84
C ILE A 116 -21.60 -28.45 -12.83
N VAL A 117 -21.93 -27.20 -12.49
CA VAL A 117 -21.55 -26.02 -13.30
C VAL A 117 -20.18 -25.54 -12.85
N MET A 118 -19.23 -25.52 -13.78
CA MET A 118 -17.86 -25.07 -13.53
C MET A 118 -17.67 -23.59 -13.85
N SER A 119 -16.56 -23.04 -13.35
CA SER A 119 -16.21 -21.63 -13.47
C SER A 119 -16.32 -21.10 -14.90
N SER A 120 -16.89 -19.89 -15.03
CA SER A 120 -17.08 -19.23 -16.32
C SER A 120 -15.73 -18.87 -16.95
N THR A 121 -15.45 -19.37 -18.15
CA THR A 121 -14.29 -18.97 -18.96
C THR A 121 -14.72 -18.42 -20.33
N GLY A 122 -13.77 -18.06 -21.18
CA GLY A 122 -14.05 -17.71 -22.57
C GLY A 122 -14.72 -18.88 -23.30
N VAL A 123 -15.71 -18.58 -24.16
CA VAL A 123 -16.50 -19.61 -24.87
C VAL A 123 -15.61 -20.60 -25.62
N GLN A 124 -14.56 -20.11 -26.28
CA GLN A 124 -13.62 -20.95 -27.03
C GLN A 124 -12.79 -21.86 -26.13
N GLU A 125 -12.36 -21.37 -24.96
CA GLU A 125 -11.61 -22.18 -23.99
C GLU A 125 -12.50 -23.27 -23.38
N ALA A 126 -13.74 -22.93 -23.03
CA ALA A 126 -14.73 -23.88 -22.53
C ALA A 126 -15.03 -24.98 -23.55
N ASN A 127 -15.22 -24.62 -24.83
CA ASN A 127 -15.40 -25.60 -25.91
C ASN A 127 -14.18 -26.49 -26.08
N THR A 128 -12.98 -25.91 -26.09
CA THR A 128 -11.72 -26.67 -26.20
C THR A 128 -11.56 -27.65 -25.04
N ALA A 129 -11.93 -27.26 -23.82
CA ALA A 129 -11.91 -28.11 -22.64
C ALA A 129 -12.95 -29.24 -22.72
N ALA A 130 -14.19 -28.92 -23.14
CA ALA A 130 -15.25 -29.90 -23.35
C ALA A 130 -14.90 -30.93 -24.41
N ASP A 131 -14.35 -30.49 -25.54
CA ASP A 131 -13.97 -31.37 -26.64
C ASP A 131 -12.82 -32.30 -26.25
N ARG A 132 -11.84 -31.80 -25.50
CA ARG A 132 -10.78 -32.64 -24.91
C ARG A 132 -11.36 -33.70 -23.98
N LEU A 133 -12.25 -33.32 -23.06
CA LEU A 133 -12.90 -34.27 -22.15
C LEU A 133 -13.66 -35.36 -22.93
N ARG A 134 -14.51 -34.98 -23.88
CA ARG A 134 -15.28 -35.92 -24.70
C ARG A 134 -14.35 -36.87 -25.48
N THR A 135 -13.28 -36.32 -26.07
CA THR A 135 -12.31 -37.11 -26.85
C THR A 135 -11.59 -38.14 -25.96
N TYR A 136 -11.08 -37.73 -24.79
CA TYR A 136 -10.39 -38.63 -23.89
C TYR A 136 -11.32 -39.70 -23.31
N LEU A 137 -12.55 -39.32 -22.94
CA LEU A 137 -13.53 -40.26 -22.42
C LEU A 137 -13.97 -41.27 -23.49
N GLY A 138 -14.22 -40.83 -24.72
CA GLY A 138 -14.55 -41.71 -25.84
C GLY A 138 -13.41 -42.66 -26.23
N ALA A 139 -12.16 -42.24 -26.02
CA ALA A 139 -10.97 -43.06 -26.25
C ALA A 139 -10.61 -43.98 -25.06
N GLY A 140 -11.34 -43.93 -23.95
CA GLY A 140 -11.00 -44.68 -22.74
C GLY A 140 -9.65 -44.27 -22.14
N GLN A 141 -9.25 -43.01 -22.29
CA GLN A 141 -7.97 -42.48 -21.81
C GLN A 141 -8.15 -41.58 -20.58
N ARG A 142 -7.09 -41.46 -19.77
CA ARG A 142 -7.07 -40.53 -18.64
C ARG A 142 -7.14 -39.10 -19.13
N ALA A 143 -8.16 -38.37 -18.70
CA ALA A 143 -8.29 -36.95 -18.96
C ALA A 143 -7.77 -36.14 -17.76
N ASP A 144 -6.87 -35.20 -18.00
CA ASP A 144 -6.45 -34.19 -17.04
C ASP A 144 -6.62 -32.81 -17.69
N VAL A 145 -7.74 -32.16 -17.38
CA VAL A 145 -8.10 -30.88 -17.99
C VAL A 145 -8.09 -29.81 -16.91
N LYS A 146 -7.28 -28.79 -17.12
CA LYS A 146 -7.26 -27.57 -16.31
C LYS A 146 -8.07 -26.51 -17.02
N LEU A 147 -9.11 -26.00 -16.36
CA LEU A 147 -9.81 -24.80 -16.79
C LEU A 147 -9.11 -23.59 -16.15
N GLY A 148 -8.59 -22.70 -17.00
CA GLY A 148 -7.86 -21.53 -16.57
C GLY A 148 -8.77 -20.52 -15.86
N GLY A 149 -8.22 -19.84 -14.86
CA GLY A 149 -8.85 -18.64 -14.33
C GLY A 149 -8.80 -17.50 -15.35
N SER A 150 -9.72 -16.54 -15.23
CA SER A 150 -9.87 -15.47 -16.22
C SER A 150 -8.61 -14.59 -16.28
N TRP A 151 -7.87 -14.65 -17.40
CA TRP A 151 -6.70 -13.78 -17.61
C TRP A 151 -7.06 -12.29 -17.55
N GLY A 152 -8.29 -11.94 -17.95
CA GLY A 152 -8.83 -10.59 -17.79
C GLY A 152 -8.97 -10.16 -16.33
N LEU A 153 -9.38 -11.06 -15.43
CA LEU A 153 -9.39 -10.80 -13.98
C LEU A 153 -7.98 -10.62 -13.43
N LEU A 154 -7.01 -11.40 -13.90
CA LEU A 154 -5.61 -11.26 -13.49
C LEU A 154 -5.06 -9.89 -13.93
N ALA A 155 -5.26 -9.52 -15.19
CA ALA A 155 -4.83 -8.24 -15.73
C ALA A 155 -5.47 -7.07 -14.98
N ALA A 156 -6.77 -7.14 -14.69
CA ALA A 156 -7.48 -6.16 -13.87
C ALA A 156 -6.93 -6.10 -12.44
N GLY A 157 -6.65 -7.25 -11.83
CA GLY A 157 -6.05 -7.35 -10.50
C GLY A 157 -4.68 -6.70 -10.42
N VAL A 158 -3.79 -7.02 -11.37
CA VAL A 158 -2.45 -6.41 -11.49
C VAL A 158 -2.53 -4.91 -11.72
N ALA A 159 -3.43 -4.45 -12.59
CA ALA A 159 -3.65 -3.02 -12.84
C ALA A 159 -4.11 -2.29 -11.57
N MET A 160 -5.03 -2.89 -10.80
CA MET A 160 -5.49 -2.34 -9.52
C MET A 160 -4.40 -2.33 -8.46
N LEU A 161 -3.59 -3.39 -8.36
CA LEU A 161 -2.42 -3.40 -7.48
C LEU A 161 -1.46 -2.27 -7.85
N GLY A 162 -1.13 -2.11 -9.13
CA GLY A 162 -0.29 -1.02 -9.63
C GLY A 162 -0.85 0.36 -9.30
N ALA A 163 -2.13 0.60 -9.56
CA ALA A 163 -2.82 1.86 -9.24
C ALA A 163 -2.86 2.13 -7.73
N GLY A 164 -3.11 1.11 -6.92
CA GLY A 164 -3.13 1.19 -5.47
C GLY A 164 -1.76 1.52 -4.89
N LEU A 165 -0.70 0.84 -5.37
CA LEU A 165 0.68 1.12 -4.97
C LEU A 165 1.14 2.51 -5.41
N ALA A 166 0.82 2.92 -6.65
CA ALA A 166 1.11 4.26 -7.15
C ALA A 166 0.42 5.35 -6.31
N SER A 167 -0.81 5.09 -5.84
CA SER A 167 -1.55 5.97 -4.93
C SER A 167 -0.98 5.97 -3.50
N ALA A 168 -0.47 4.83 -3.04
CA ALA A 168 0.14 4.69 -1.71
C ALA A 168 1.50 5.37 -1.61
N PHE A 169 2.28 5.41 -2.69
CA PHE A 169 3.63 5.98 -2.69
C PHE A 169 3.73 7.45 -2.21
N PRO A 170 2.92 8.41 -2.69
CA PRO A 170 2.94 9.77 -2.17
C PRO A 170 2.49 9.85 -0.71
N LEU A 171 1.60 8.95 -0.26
CA LEU A 171 1.23 8.85 1.14
C LEU A 171 2.42 8.41 1.99
N LEU A 172 3.19 7.41 1.54
CA LEU A 172 4.40 6.94 2.23
C LEU A 172 5.46 8.02 2.40
N ARG A 173 5.47 9.06 1.54
CA ARG A 173 6.32 10.25 1.73
C ARG A 173 5.87 11.10 2.92
N GLY A 174 4.56 11.27 3.10
CA GLY A 174 3.99 11.96 4.26
C GLY A 174 3.98 11.12 5.53
N PHE A 175 4.02 9.79 5.41
CA PHE A 175 4.24 8.91 6.56
C PHE A 175 5.70 9.03 7.02
N GLY A 176 5.87 9.50 8.26
CA GLY A 176 7.16 9.58 8.91
C GLY A 176 7.37 10.90 9.63
N SER A 177 8.52 10.98 10.27
CA SER A 177 9.03 12.21 10.87
C SER A 177 10.53 12.26 10.65
N PHE A 178 11.07 13.44 10.45
CA PHE A 178 12.49 13.67 10.49
C PHE A 178 12.87 14.07 11.90
N ARG A 179 13.95 13.50 12.38
CA ARG A 179 14.59 13.93 13.61
C ARG A 179 15.86 14.65 13.21
N ILE A 180 15.99 15.87 13.69
CA ILE A 180 17.13 16.72 13.39
C ILE A 180 17.89 16.89 14.70
N ASP A 181 19.11 16.38 14.72
CA ASP A 181 20.03 16.48 15.83
C ASP A 181 21.17 17.44 15.41
N LEU A 182 21.43 18.51 16.16
CA LEU A 182 22.62 19.33 15.99
C LEU A 182 23.83 18.53 16.50
N LEU A 183 24.90 18.47 15.71
CA LEU A 183 26.13 17.78 16.11
C LEU A 183 26.79 18.51 17.29
N GLN A 184 27.52 17.77 18.13
CA GLN A 184 28.11 18.31 19.36
C GLN A 184 29.12 19.43 19.10
N ASP A 185 29.78 19.39 17.94
CA ASP A 185 30.74 20.39 17.46
C ASP A 185 30.06 21.61 16.81
N GLY A 186 28.73 21.60 16.65
CA GLY A 186 27.99 22.65 15.94
C GLY A 186 28.27 22.71 14.43
N SER A 187 29.09 21.80 13.87
CA SER A 187 29.54 21.87 12.48
C SER A 187 28.48 21.46 11.46
N GLY A 188 27.42 20.79 11.91
CA GLY A 188 26.42 20.24 11.02
C GLY A 188 25.15 19.76 11.72
N LEU A 189 24.15 19.48 10.89
CA LEU A 189 22.90 18.86 11.28
C LEU A 189 22.89 17.40 10.84
N LEU A 190 22.43 16.51 11.71
CA LEU A 190 22.13 15.12 11.39
C LEU A 190 20.62 14.95 11.21
N VAL A 191 20.19 14.84 9.97
CA VAL A 191 18.78 14.63 9.60
C VAL A 191 18.51 13.15 9.47
N ARG A 192 17.67 12.59 10.36
CA ARG A 192 17.29 11.17 10.37
C ARG A 192 15.83 11.02 10.00
N ARG A 193 15.53 10.35 8.89
CA ARG A 193 14.15 9.99 8.53
C ARG A 193 13.73 8.77 9.33
N ARG A 194 12.60 8.86 10.02
CA ARG A 194 11.92 7.74 10.69
C ARG A 194 10.58 7.48 10.03
N LEU A 195 10.31 6.23 9.68
CA LEU A 195 9.00 5.77 9.24
C LEU A 195 8.51 4.75 10.26
N LEU A 196 7.35 4.98 10.88
CA LEU A 196 6.79 4.06 11.88
C LEU A 196 7.76 3.73 13.04
N GLY A 197 8.67 4.64 13.37
CA GLY A 197 9.69 4.44 14.41
C GLY A 197 10.98 3.80 13.90
N LEU A 198 10.99 3.20 12.70
CA LEU A 198 12.17 2.62 12.08
C LEU A 198 13.00 3.70 11.40
N PRO A 199 14.32 3.77 11.67
CA PRO A 199 15.21 4.69 10.94
C PRO A 199 15.38 4.20 9.50
N LEU A 200 15.04 5.03 8.52
CA LEU A 200 15.17 4.70 7.10
C LEU A 200 16.44 5.28 6.46
N SER A 201 16.76 6.52 6.82
CA SER A 201 17.92 7.21 6.26
C SER A 201 18.46 8.24 7.23
N SER A 202 19.76 8.51 7.13
CA SER A 202 20.42 9.61 7.81
C SER A 202 21.26 10.39 6.83
N ARG A 203 21.22 11.72 6.93
CA ARG A 203 22.04 12.63 6.13
C ARG A 203 22.68 13.66 7.05
N ARG A 204 23.99 13.85 6.95
CA ARG A 204 24.69 14.97 7.58
C ARG A 204 24.68 16.16 6.62
N ILE A 205 24.35 17.34 7.12
CA ILE A 205 24.34 18.58 6.35
C ILE A 205 25.29 19.56 7.06
N PRO A 206 26.38 20.00 6.41
CA PRO A 206 27.29 20.97 7.01
C PRO A 206 26.60 22.32 7.15
N LEU A 207 26.87 23.00 8.28
CA LEU A 207 26.33 24.32 8.62
C LEU A 207 27.26 25.48 8.25
N GLU A 208 28.46 25.18 7.76
CA GLU A 208 29.37 26.19 7.22
C GLU A 208 28.66 27.01 6.12
N GLY A 209 28.78 28.33 6.23
CA GLY A 209 28.21 29.30 5.29
C GLY A 209 26.68 29.46 5.32
N ILE A 210 25.97 28.83 6.27
CA ILE A 210 24.51 28.97 6.38
C ILE A 210 24.15 30.29 7.06
N THR A 211 23.29 31.08 6.42
CA THR A 211 22.91 32.43 6.87
C THR A 211 21.44 32.53 7.30
N ASP A 212 20.58 31.65 6.82
CA ASP A 212 19.16 31.61 7.18
C ASP A 212 18.58 30.21 6.96
N VAL A 213 17.37 30.00 7.46
CA VAL A 213 16.53 28.84 7.20
C VAL A 213 15.23 29.33 6.59
N VAL A 214 14.84 28.81 5.43
CA VAL A 214 13.58 29.20 4.78
C VAL A 214 12.73 27.98 4.46
N VAL A 215 11.44 28.23 4.21
CA VAL A 215 10.52 27.22 3.69
C VAL A 215 10.35 27.44 2.21
N GLU A 216 10.77 26.46 1.42
CA GLU A 216 10.41 26.39 0.00
C GLU A 216 9.02 25.76 -0.10
N GLY A 217 8.03 26.57 -0.47
CA GLY A 217 6.65 26.14 -0.66
C GLY A 217 6.39 25.57 -2.05
N GLY A 218 5.39 24.72 -2.16
CA GLY A 218 4.91 24.21 -3.43
C GLY A 218 3.60 23.44 -3.28
N ALA A 219 3.27 22.66 -4.30
CA ALA A 219 2.10 21.81 -4.30
C ALA A 219 2.47 20.39 -4.71
N ILE A 220 1.90 19.41 -4.04
CA ILE A 220 1.97 18.02 -4.48
C ILE A 220 0.75 17.74 -5.34
N ASP A 221 1.00 17.41 -6.60
CA ASP A 221 -0.01 16.86 -7.48
C ASP A 221 -0.08 15.34 -7.33
N TYR A 222 -1.26 14.77 -7.52
CA TYR A 222 -1.46 13.32 -7.47
C TYR A 222 -2.36 12.87 -8.62
N LEU A 223 -2.09 11.67 -9.13
CA LEU A 223 -2.71 11.10 -10.34
C LEU A 223 -4.24 11.10 -10.33
N PHE A 224 -4.87 11.13 -9.15
CA PHE A 224 -6.31 11.04 -8.96
C PHE A 224 -6.95 12.33 -8.43
N ARG A 225 -6.29 13.48 -8.59
CA ARG A 225 -6.87 14.78 -8.21
C ARG A 225 -8.09 15.07 -9.07
N ARG A 226 -9.25 15.34 -8.43
CA ARG A 226 -10.43 15.79 -9.17
C ARG A 226 -10.16 17.18 -9.75
N ARG A 227 -10.76 17.50 -10.90
CA ARG A 227 -10.54 18.79 -11.61
C ARG A 227 -10.71 20.02 -10.73
N TYR A 228 -11.59 19.96 -9.72
CA TYR A 228 -11.90 21.07 -8.80
C TYR A 228 -11.25 20.93 -7.41
N GLU A 229 -10.42 19.91 -7.19
CA GLU A 229 -9.79 19.70 -5.89
C GLU A 229 -8.49 20.52 -5.79
N VAL A 230 -8.35 21.29 -4.71
CA VAL A 230 -7.18 22.13 -4.48
C VAL A 230 -5.94 21.23 -4.28
N PRO A 231 -4.82 21.52 -4.97
CA PRO A 231 -3.56 20.82 -4.76
C PRO A 231 -3.16 20.78 -3.29
N ILE A 232 -2.45 19.73 -2.88
CA ILE A 232 -1.98 19.62 -1.49
C ILE A 232 -0.85 20.62 -1.30
N ALA A 233 -1.07 21.62 -0.46
CA ALA A 233 -0.02 22.53 -0.03
C ALA A 233 1.12 21.73 0.60
N ALA A 234 2.32 21.96 0.11
CA ALA A 234 3.51 21.22 0.46
C ALA A 234 4.69 22.17 0.61
N GLY A 235 5.76 21.67 1.19
CA GLY A 235 6.99 22.42 1.32
C GLY A 235 8.15 21.55 1.74
N ARG A 236 9.30 22.20 1.90
CA ARG A 236 10.49 21.65 2.55
C ARG A 236 11.26 22.76 3.24
N VAL A 237 11.97 22.41 4.30
CA VAL A 237 12.91 23.33 4.96
C VAL A 237 14.22 23.34 4.17
N VAL A 238 14.73 24.54 3.91
CA VAL A 238 15.94 24.80 3.14
C VAL A 238 16.86 25.67 3.96
N LEU A 239 18.13 25.28 4.05
CA LEU A 239 19.18 26.11 4.62
C LEU A 239 19.71 27.02 3.51
N VAL A 240 19.68 28.33 3.74
CA VAL A 240 20.18 29.33 2.80
C VAL A 240 21.68 29.48 3.04
N HIS A 241 22.48 29.30 1.99
CA HIS A 241 23.92 29.49 2.03
C HIS A 241 24.29 30.90 1.53
N GLU A 242 25.38 31.46 2.05
CA GLU A 242 25.89 32.78 1.62
C GLU A 242 26.19 32.81 0.12
N ASP A 243 26.87 31.78 -0.39
CA ASP A 243 27.18 31.58 -1.81
C ASP A 243 25.99 31.18 -2.70
N SER A 244 24.75 31.36 -2.24
CA SER A 244 23.49 31.07 -2.95
C SER A 244 23.16 29.60 -3.26
N GLU A 245 23.98 28.65 -2.84
CA GLU A 245 23.68 27.22 -2.98
C GLU A 245 22.77 26.72 -1.84
N ASP A 246 21.46 26.88 -2.04
CA ASP A 246 20.43 26.45 -1.09
C ASP A 246 20.48 24.92 -0.81
N ARG A 247 20.55 24.54 0.47
CA ARG A 247 20.67 23.14 0.90
C ARG A 247 19.37 22.63 1.53
N PRO A 248 18.52 21.87 0.80
CA PRO A 248 17.27 21.36 1.35
C PRO A 248 17.51 20.23 2.37
N LEU A 249 16.78 20.27 3.49
CA LEU A 249 16.79 19.18 4.49
C LEU A 249 16.21 17.88 3.91
N THR A 250 15.23 18.01 3.01
CA THR A 250 14.57 16.89 2.33
C THR A 250 14.66 17.05 0.82
N ALA A 251 14.96 15.96 0.10
CA ALA A 251 15.08 15.98 -1.36
C ALA A 251 13.76 16.34 -2.07
N HIS A 252 12.61 16.05 -1.43
CA HIS A 252 11.29 16.26 -2.01
C HIS A 252 10.42 17.14 -1.10
N LEU A 253 9.42 17.77 -1.70
CA LEU A 253 8.35 18.45 -0.98
C LEU A 253 7.49 17.42 -0.23
N VAL A 254 7.08 17.78 0.98
CA VAL A 254 6.26 16.95 1.85
C VAL A 254 4.98 17.73 2.20
N PRO A 255 3.82 17.08 2.42
CA PRO A 255 2.58 17.79 2.76
C PRO A 255 2.68 18.66 4.02
N GLY A 256 1.96 19.77 4.02
CA GLY A 256 1.69 20.58 5.22
C GLY A 256 2.60 21.80 5.38
N THR A 257 2.16 22.99 5.00
CA THR A 257 2.99 24.21 5.01
C THR A 257 3.29 24.69 6.42
N VAL A 258 2.32 24.62 7.33
CA VAL A 258 2.48 25.05 8.72
C VAL A 258 3.52 24.19 9.45
N VAL A 259 3.58 22.90 9.14
CA VAL A 259 4.58 21.97 9.70
C VAL A 259 5.99 22.41 9.33
N HIS A 260 6.19 22.85 8.09
CA HIS A 260 7.47 23.33 7.59
C HIS A 260 7.85 24.67 8.19
N GLN A 261 6.88 25.57 8.35
CA GLN A 261 7.11 26.88 8.98
C GLN A 261 7.55 26.71 10.44
N ARG A 262 6.83 25.89 11.23
CA ARG A 262 7.23 25.55 12.61
C ARG A 262 8.61 24.89 12.68
N ALA A 263 8.94 24.04 11.71
CA ALA A 263 10.24 23.38 11.67
C ALA A 263 11.38 24.34 11.30
N ALA A 264 11.14 25.27 10.37
CA ALA A 264 12.11 26.31 10.01
C ALA A 264 12.35 27.25 11.20
N ASP A 265 11.28 27.72 11.84
CA ASP A 265 11.29 28.57 13.03
C ASP A 265 12.05 27.91 14.20
N ALA A 266 11.71 26.66 14.54
CA ALA A 266 12.44 25.89 15.55
C ALA A 266 13.93 25.70 15.19
N LEU A 267 14.25 25.58 13.90
CA LEU A 267 15.63 25.44 13.44
C LEU A 267 16.38 26.79 13.50
N ARG A 268 15.74 27.92 13.21
CA ARG A 268 16.33 29.25 13.38
C ARG A 268 16.70 29.51 14.84
N VAL A 269 15.79 29.21 15.77
CA VAL A 269 16.06 29.29 17.22
C VAL A 269 17.20 28.33 17.61
N MET A 270 17.18 27.10 17.09
CA MET A 270 18.24 26.12 17.38
C MET A 270 19.63 26.59 16.92
N LEU A 271 19.70 27.23 15.75
CA LEU A 271 20.90 27.79 15.14
C LEU A 271 21.25 29.19 15.66
N GLY A 272 20.42 29.81 16.49
CA GLY A 272 20.67 31.15 17.04
C GLY A 272 20.46 32.29 16.05
N PHE A 273 19.67 32.08 15.00
CA PHE A 273 19.22 33.15 14.10
C PHE A 273 18.07 33.98 14.71
N GLU A 274 17.31 33.38 15.61
CA GLU A 274 16.18 33.99 16.34
C GLU A 274 16.27 33.56 17.81
N ASP A 275 15.75 34.38 18.72
CA ASP A 275 15.76 34.09 20.16
C ASP A 275 14.59 33.18 20.58
N GLU A 276 13.41 33.37 19.98
CA GLU A 276 12.18 32.65 20.30
C GLU A 276 11.39 32.29 19.04
N PRO A 277 10.62 31.17 19.06
CA PRO A 277 9.77 30.77 17.95
C PRO A 277 8.57 31.71 17.78
N ASP A 278 8.05 31.85 16.55
CA ASP A 278 6.88 32.67 16.25
C ASP A 278 5.65 32.23 17.07
N PRO A 279 5.14 33.09 17.98
CA PRO A 279 4.02 32.75 18.85
C PRO A 279 2.73 32.46 18.07
N ARG A 280 2.57 33.03 16.86
CA ARG A 280 1.40 32.77 16.00
C ARG A 280 1.41 31.35 15.47
N LEU A 281 2.57 30.87 15.04
CA LEU A 281 2.72 29.48 14.59
C LEU A 281 2.56 28.52 15.76
N ALA A 282 3.08 28.85 16.94
CA ALA A 282 2.93 28.03 18.15
C ALA A 282 1.46 27.90 18.60
N ALA A 283 0.66 28.96 18.49
CA ALA A 283 -0.73 28.99 18.92
C ALA A 283 -1.69 28.15 18.06
N LEU A 284 -1.31 27.72 16.84
CA LEU A 284 -2.21 26.97 15.98
C LEU A 284 -2.57 25.59 16.60
N PRO A 285 -3.86 25.23 16.66
CA PRO A 285 -4.30 24.01 17.34
C PRO A 285 -3.85 22.75 16.61
N TRP A 286 -3.54 21.71 17.38
CA TRP A 286 -3.22 20.41 16.81
C TRP A 286 -4.47 19.75 16.22
N ILE A 287 -4.33 19.19 15.03
CA ILE A 287 -5.37 18.38 14.40
C ILE A 287 -5.43 17.05 15.14
N THR A 288 -6.58 16.76 15.74
CA THR A 288 -6.85 15.48 16.38
C THR A 288 -7.93 14.73 15.61
N THR A 289 -7.81 13.40 15.55
CA THR A 289 -8.87 12.54 15.02
C THR A 289 -9.84 12.22 16.15
N PRO A 290 -11.16 12.45 15.98
CA PRO A 290 -12.12 12.12 17.03
C PRO A 290 -12.13 10.61 17.33
N PRO A 291 -12.39 10.20 18.60
CA PRO A 291 -12.31 8.79 19.02
C PRO A 291 -13.16 7.83 18.17
N SER A 292 -14.37 8.25 17.77
CA SER A 292 -15.26 7.44 16.93
C SER A 292 -14.63 7.13 15.56
N ARG A 293 -14.00 8.12 14.91
CA ARG A 293 -13.28 7.90 13.66
C ARG A 293 -12.02 7.05 13.86
N ARG A 294 -11.33 7.18 14.98
CA ARG A 294 -10.17 6.31 15.30
C ARG A 294 -10.59 4.85 15.35
N PHE A 295 -11.71 4.54 16.00
CA PHE A 295 -12.26 3.18 16.04
C PHE A 295 -12.63 2.67 14.65
N GLN A 296 -13.35 3.47 13.86
CA GLN A 296 -13.70 3.10 12.48
C GLN A 296 -12.46 2.82 11.62
N TYR A 297 -11.47 3.70 11.67
CA TYR A 297 -10.23 3.47 10.95
C TYR A 297 -9.51 2.23 11.49
N ALA A 298 -9.48 2.00 12.81
CA ALA A 298 -8.79 0.85 13.38
C ALA A 298 -9.42 -0.47 12.92
N PHE A 299 -10.75 -0.51 12.84
CA PHE A 299 -11.47 -1.66 12.28
C PHE A 299 -11.15 -1.88 10.79
N ILE A 300 -11.12 -0.82 9.98
CA ILE A 300 -10.71 -0.89 8.56
C ILE A 300 -9.26 -1.38 8.46
N GLY A 301 -8.36 -0.81 9.27
CA GLY A 301 -6.95 -1.20 9.36
C GLY A 301 -6.80 -2.67 9.72
N ALA A 302 -7.51 -3.15 10.75
CA ALA A 302 -7.52 -4.55 11.16
C ALA A 302 -7.98 -5.47 10.02
N SER A 303 -9.06 -5.10 9.32
CA SER A 303 -9.64 -5.89 8.24
C SER A 303 -8.71 -5.96 7.03
N CYS A 304 -8.21 -4.82 6.55
CA CYS A 304 -7.24 -4.77 5.45
C CYS A 304 -5.94 -5.48 5.82
N GLY A 305 -5.46 -5.26 7.05
CA GLY A 305 -4.26 -5.89 7.58
C GLY A 305 -4.39 -7.41 7.64
N ALA A 306 -5.51 -7.92 8.14
CA ALA A 306 -5.80 -9.36 8.19
C ALA A 306 -5.74 -10.00 6.80
N ILE A 307 -6.39 -9.40 5.81
CA ILE A 307 -6.42 -9.94 4.46
C ILE A 307 -5.02 -9.92 3.83
N LEU A 308 -4.29 -8.81 3.96
CA LEU A 308 -2.90 -8.72 3.49
C LEU A 308 -1.98 -9.72 4.20
N GLY A 309 -2.20 -9.94 5.49
CA GLY A 309 -1.48 -10.92 6.30
C GLY A 309 -1.71 -12.36 5.80
N THR A 310 -2.96 -12.73 5.49
CA THR A 310 -3.29 -14.02 4.87
C THR A 310 -2.59 -14.19 3.53
N VAL A 311 -2.59 -13.15 2.70
CA VAL A 311 -1.98 -13.20 1.37
C VAL A 311 -0.47 -13.30 1.45
N ALA A 312 0.16 -12.55 2.36
CA ALA A 312 1.59 -12.64 2.63
C ALA A 312 1.98 -14.04 3.14
N ALA A 313 1.18 -14.62 4.04
CA ALA A 313 1.39 -15.96 4.55
C ALA A 313 1.25 -17.01 3.43
N ALA A 314 0.22 -16.91 2.58
CA ALA A 314 0.05 -17.78 1.42
C ALA A 314 1.21 -17.65 0.42
N ALA A 315 1.66 -16.43 0.12
CA ALA A 315 2.80 -16.19 -0.75
C ALA A 315 4.11 -16.73 -0.17
N ALA A 316 4.33 -16.59 1.14
CA ALA A 316 5.47 -17.16 1.83
C ALA A 316 5.45 -18.69 1.73
N SER A 317 4.32 -19.34 2.00
CA SER A 317 4.15 -20.78 1.85
C SER A 317 4.40 -21.25 0.41
N ALA A 318 3.86 -20.54 -0.59
CA ALA A 318 4.07 -20.86 -2.00
C ALA A 318 5.54 -20.70 -2.45
N SER A 319 6.26 -19.72 -1.88
CA SER A 319 7.68 -19.50 -2.17
C SER A 319 8.58 -20.61 -1.62
N LEU A 320 8.15 -21.26 -0.53
CA LEU A 320 8.81 -22.42 0.08
C LEU A 320 8.47 -23.71 -0.70
N ARG A 321 8.70 -23.72 -2.03
CA ARG A 321 8.33 -24.70 -3.09
C ARG A 321 8.36 -26.21 -2.75
N ASN A 322 8.90 -26.63 -1.60
CA ASN A 322 8.89 -28.00 -1.09
C ASN A 322 7.75 -28.30 -0.13
N ALA A 323 6.98 -27.30 0.28
CA ALA A 323 5.86 -27.50 1.17
C ALA A 323 4.67 -27.98 0.30
N GLY A 324 4.37 -29.28 0.36
CA GLY A 324 3.24 -29.88 -0.34
C GLY A 324 1.89 -29.24 0.03
N PRO A 325 0.76 -29.72 -0.50
CA PRO A 325 -0.56 -29.15 -0.19
C PRO A 325 -0.89 -29.08 1.33
N GLU A 326 -0.21 -29.86 2.17
CA GLU A 326 -0.29 -29.79 3.64
C GLU A 326 0.35 -28.52 4.27
N ALA A 327 1.05 -27.71 3.47
CA ALA A 327 1.69 -26.47 3.92
C ALA A 327 0.71 -25.37 4.35
N TRP A 328 -0.54 -25.46 3.89
CA TRP A 328 -1.65 -24.62 4.33
C TRP A 328 -2.22 -25.13 5.64
N SER A 329 -1.44 -24.98 6.71
CA SER A 329 -1.94 -25.22 8.06
C SER A 329 -2.87 -24.08 8.50
N PRO A 330 -4.01 -24.36 9.16
CA PRO A 330 -4.88 -23.34 9.75
C PRO A 330 -4.13 -22.38 10.69
N TRP A 331 -3.05 -22.87 11.32
CA TRP A 331 -2.16 -22.08 12.15
C TRP A 331 -1.43 -20.98 11.37
N LEU A 332 -0.88 -21.29 10.20
CA LEU A 332 -0.16 -20.31 9.38
C LEU A 332 -1.11 -19.22 8.83
N THR A 333 -2.32 -19.61 8.44
CA THR A 333 -3.37 -18.67 8.08
C THR A 333 -3.80 -17.81 9.27
N GLY A 334 -4.05 -18.42 10.44
CA GLY A 334 -4.45 -17.71 11.66
C GLY A 334 -3.39 -16.71 12.14
N THR A 335 -2.12 -17.10 12.12
CA THR A 335 -0.99 -16.21 12.45
C THR A 335 -0.86 -15.06 11.46
N GLY A 336 -1.02 -15.32 10.15
CA GLY A 336 -1.08 -14.29 9.12
C GLY A 336 -2.20 -13.27 9.36
N ILE A 337 -3.42 -13.74 9.65
CA ILE A 337 -4.59 -12.90 9.98
C ILE A 337 -4.30 -12.03 11.21
N LEU A 338 -3.82 -12.63 12.31
CA LEU A 338 -3.61 -11.93 13.57
C LEU A 338 -2.49 -10.87 13.46
N LEU A 339 -1.34 -11.25 12.91
CA LEU A 339 -0.21 -10.32 12.72
C LEU A 339 -0.57 -9.21 11.74
N GLY A 340 -1.25 -9.56 10.65
CA GLY A 340 -1.77 -8.61 9.67
C GLY A 340 -2.73 -7.60 10.31
N ALA A 341 -3.72 -8.07 11.07
CA ALA A 341 -4.68 -7.21 11.77
C ALA A 341 -3.99 -6.28 12.76
N ALA A 342 -3.07 -6.81 13.58
CA ALA A 342 -2.31 -6.01 14.54
C ALA A 342 -1.47 -4.93 13.85
N ALA A 343 -0.77 -5.27 12.76
CA ALA A 343 -0.02 -4.30 11.96
C ALA A 343 -0.93 -3.22 11.36
N GLY A 344 -2.10 -3.61 10.86
CA GLY A 344 -3.10 -2.68 10.32
C GLY A 344 -3.65 -1.70 11.37
N VAL A 345 -3.97 -2.19 12.57
CA VAL A 345 -4.37 -1.33 13.71
C VAL A 345 -3.24 -0.40 14.09
N ALA A 346 -2.01 -0.89 14.25
CA ALA A 346 -0.85 -0.08 14.61
C ALA A 346 -0.58 1.04 13.58
N LEU A 347 -0.70 0.73 12.29
CA LEU A 347 -0.59 1.70 11.20
C LEU A 347 -1.66 2.79 11.29
N VAL A 348 -2.91 2.42 11.60
CA VAL A 348 -3.99 3.39 11.73
C VAL A 348 -3.86 4.24 12.99
N LEU A 349 -3.48 3.65 14.11
CA LEU A 349 -3.20 4.41 15.32
C LEU A 349 -2.05 5.38 15.09
N TYR A 350 -1.07 5.04 14.24
CA TYR A 350 -0.09 6.02 13.73
C TYR A 350 -0.70 7.10 12.84
N ALA A 351 -1.57 6.69 11.93
CA ALA A 351 -2.25 7.57 11.00
C ALA A 351 -3.18 8.58 11.71
N THR A 352 -3.58 8.32 12.95
CA THR A 352 -4.59 9.13 13.68
C THR A 352 -4.05 9.81 14.95
N ARG A 353 -2.74 9.75 15.19
CA ARG A 353 -2.06 10.52 16.24
C ARG A 353 -2.31 12.03 16.05
N PRO A 354 -2.30 12.84 17.12
CA PRO A 354 -2.33 14.30 17.00
C PRO A 354 -1.26 14.79 16.04
N ARG A 355 -1.60 15.79 15.22
CA ARG A 355 -0.69 16.34 14.20
C ARG A 355 -0.66 17.87 14.23
N PRO A 356 0.45 18.48 13.82
CA PRO A 356 0.44 19.90 13.51
C PRO A 356 -0.59 20.23 12.41
N PRO A 357 -1.06 21.49 12.34
CA PRO A 357 -1.96 21.93 11.28
C PRO A 357 -1.36 21.69 9.89
N ALA A 358 -2.23 21.51 8.89
CA ALA A 358 -1.84 21.33 7.48
C ALA A 358 -1.51 22.67 6.81
#